data_AF-A0A396ZF32-F1
#
_entry.id   AF-A0A396ZF32-F1
#
_cell.length_a   1.000
_cell.length_b   1.000
_cell.length_c   1.000
_cell.angle_alpha   90.00
_cell.angle_beta   90.00
_cell.angle_gamma   90.00
#
_symmetry.space_group_name_H-M   'P 1'
#
loop_
_entity.id
_entity.type
_entity.pdbx_description
1 polymer ?
#
loop_
_entity_poly.entity_id
_entity_poly.type
_entity_poly.pdbx_seq_one_letter_code
_entity_poly.pdbx_strand_id
1 'polypeptide(L)'
;MSDLAGKKLKAARAEVVRAQVERFRVFYANYFHLEETIPMVEYFFEKIYNLDGREVWLQLAMDTYQKVKGMMKESSRENIEYLIELNNLTEEMDTILAKHLVDSGWDGKRLTREEYDLHYGQMGHYKDRIRQLEIVLRNLKVFYELAHKPISAYLIRPARFMAGMLGVSALFQSVEEAYNATLPVSSKIFNSFYEEVEKRETEYIESLLGNHRKEA
;
A
#
# COMPACT_ATOMS: atom_id res chain seq x y z
N MET A 1 20.77 -10.58 -24.25
CA MET A 1 20.11 -9.25 -24.25
C MET A 1 18.88 -9.18 -23.34
N SER A 2 18.13 -10.27 -23.09
CA SER A 2 16.94 -10.25 -22.21
C SER A 2 17.24 -10.03 -20.71
N ASP A 3 18.36 -10.56 -20.20
CA ASP A 3 18.72 -10.45 -18.77
C ASP A 3 19.06 -9.01 -18.33
N LEU A 4 19.73 -8.23 -19.20
CA LEU A 4 20.08 -6.85 -18.90
C LEU A 4 18.86 -5.93 -18.88
N ALA A 5 17.94 -6.11 -19.82
CA ALA A 5 16.69 -5.35 -19.86
C ALA A 5 15.80 -5.66 -18.64
N GLY A 6 15.69 -6.94 -18.26
CA GLY A 6 14.97 -7.35 -17.05
C GLY A 6 15.58 -6.77 -15.77
N LYS A 7 16.92 -6.80 -15.64
CA LYS A 7 17.64 -6.18 -14.51
C LYS A 7 17.42 -4.67 -14.44
N LYS A 8 17.45 -3.99 -15.59
CA LYS A 8 17.24 -2.54 -15.66
C LYS A 8 15.82 -2.15 -15.24
N LEU A 9 14.81 -2.89 -15.71
CA LEU A 9 13.41 -2.66 -15.31
C LEU A 9 13.18 -2.91 -13.82
N LYS A 10 13.77 -3.98 -13.27
CA LYS A 10 13.71 -4.26 -11.83
C LYS A 10 14.33 -3.13 -11.00
N ALA A 11 15.49 -2.61 -11.43
CA ALA A 11 16.14 -1.48 -10.77
C ALA A 11 15.29 -0.20 -10.87
N ALA A 12 14.71 0.09 -12.03
CA ALA A 12 13.85 1.25 -12.25
C ALA A 12 12.62 1.20 -11.34
N ARG A 13 12.04 0.02 -11.18
CA ARG A 13 10.90 -0.18 -10.29
C ARG A 13 11.26 0.00 -8.82
N ALA A 14 12.41 -0.51 -8.38
CA ALA A 14 12.89 -0.26 -7.01
C ALA A 14 13.09 1.24 -6.76
N GLU A 15 13.60 1.97 -7.76
CA GLU A 15 13.79 3.41 -7.69
C GLU A 15 12.47 4.18 -7.61
N VAL A 16 11.46 3.79 -8.40
CA VAL A 16 10.09 4.34 -8.34
C VAL A 16 9.49 4.17 -6.95
N VAL A 17 9.59 2.96 -6.38
CA VAL A 17 9.06 2.67 -5.05
C VAL A 17 9.78 3.48 -3.98
N ARG A 18 11.12 3.56 -4.05
CA ARG A 18 11.93 4.40 -3.14
C ARG A 18 11.50 5.87 -3.19
N ALA A 19 11.37 6.45 -4.38
CA ALA A 19 10.97 7.84 -4.55
C ALA A 19 9.57 8.12 -3.98
N GLN A 20 8.62 7.20 -4.19
CA GLN A 20 7.28 7.27 -3.62
C GLN A 20 7.29 7.21 -2.08
N VAL A 21 8.07 6.31 -1.49
CA VAL A 21 8.25 6.21 -0.03
C VAL A 21 8.79 7.52 0.55
N GLU A 22 9.82 8.08 -0.08
CA GLU A 22 10.40 9.34 0.38
C GLU A 22 9.42 10.51 0.30
N ARG A 23 8.62 10.58 -0.77
CA ARG A 23 7.52 11.54 -0.87
C ARG A 23 6.57 11.40 0.30
N PHE A 24 6.13 10.19 0.63
CA PHE A 24 5.22 9.98 1.77
C PHE A 24 5.84 10.37 3.10
N ARG A 25 7.11 10.03 3.34
CA ARG A 25 7.84 10.42 4.55
C ARG A 25 7.88 11.93 4.75
N VAL A 26 8.00 12.70 3.66
CA VAL A 26 7.98 14.16 3.70
C VAL A 26 6.55 14.70 3.85
N PHE A 27 5.60 14.21 3.06
CA PHE A 27 4.23 14.73 3.01
C PHE A 27 3.47 14.52 4.32
N TYR A 28 3.71 13.38 4.97
CA TYR A 28 3.00 12.98 6.19
C TYR A 28 3.90 13.02 7.42
N ALA A 29 5.05 13.70 7.35
CA ALA A 29 6.01 13.81 8.44
C ALA A 29 5.36 14.24 9.77
N ASN A 30 4.41 15.18 9.72
CA ASN A 30 3.72 15.68 10.92
C ASN A 30 2.95 14.59 11.66
N TYR A 31 2.43 13.59 10.94
CA TYR A 31 1.79 12.44 11.54
C TYR A 31 2.82 11.44 12.02
N PHE A 32 3.86 11.17 11.23
CA PHE A 32 4.82 10.10 11.52
C PHE A 32 5.69 10.29 12.76
N HIS A 33 5.70 11.48 13.36
CA HIS A 33 6.41 11.76 14.60
C HIS A 33 5.49 11.83 15.83
N LEU A 34 4.18 11.62 15.67
CA LEU A 34 3.25 11.57 16.80
C LEU A 34 3.42 10.24 17.54
N GLU A 35 3.59 10.31 18.86
CA GLU A 35 3.79 9.14 19.73
C GLU A 35 2.74 8.03 19.50
N GLU A 36 1.46 8.43 19.36
CA GLU A 36 0.33 7.53 19.07
C GLU A 36 0.44 6.77 17.73
N THR A 37 1.28 7.24 16.79
CA THR A 37 1.35 6.71 15.42
C THR A 37 2.66 5.99 15.10
N ILE A 38 3.71 6.18 15.91
CA ILE A 38 5.04 5.59 15.68
C ILE A 38 4.95 4.08 15.41
N PRO A 39 4.25 3.26 16.23
CA PRO A 39 4.16 1.82 15.99
C PRO A 39 3.53 1.47 14.64
N MET A 40 2.49 2.20 14.22
CA MET A 40 1.81 2.00 12.94
C MET A 40 2.72 2.35 11.77
N VAL A 41 3.50 3.43 11.90
CA VAL A 41 4.43 3.91 10.87
C VAL A 41 5.61 2.95 10.69
N GLU A 42 6.19 2.47 11.78
CA GLU A 42 7.24 1.45 11.77
C GLU A 42 6.72 0.18 11.10
N TYR A 43 5.55 -0.33 11.53
CA TYR A 43 4.93 -1.50 10.93
C TYR A 43 4.71 -1.32 9.41
N PHE A 44 4.14 -0.18 9.00
CA PHE A 44 3.87 0.08 7.59
C PHE A 44 5.14 0.07 6.74
N PHE A 45 6.17 0.82 7.13
CA PHE A 45 7.39 0.93 6.31
C PHE A 45 8.29 -0.30 6.38
N GLU A 46 8.36 -0.99 7.53
CA GLU A 46 9.27 -2.13 7.72
C GLU A 46 8.67 -3.47 7.30
N LYS A 47 7.33 -3.62 7.38
CA LYS A 47 6.65 -4.91 7.14
C LYS A 47 5.79 -4.93 5.89
N ILE A 48 5.11 -3.83 5.56
CA ILE A 48 4.15 -3.80 4.43
C ILE A 48 4.81 -3.26 3.16
N TYR A 49 5.57 -2.17 3.28
CA TYR A 49 6.18 -1.48 2.14
C TYR A 49 7.63 -1.89 1.88
N ASN A 50 8.15 -2.90 2.60
CA ASN A 50 9.47 -3.45 2.32
C ASN A 50 9.44 -4.20 0.98
N LEU A 51 10.32 -3.80 0.06
CA LEU A 51 10.47 -4.38 -1.27
C LEU A 51 10.87 -5.87 -1.20
N ASP A 52 11.59 -6.26 -0.15
CA ASP A 52 12.07 -7.62 0.03
C ASP A 52 10.99 -8.52 0.64
N GLY A 53 10.50 -9.46 -0.16
CA GLY A 53 9.54 -10.49 0.29
C GLY A 53 8.06 -10.17 0.04
N ARG A 54 7.72 -9.00 -0.52
CA ARG A 54 6.33 -8.63 -0.87
C ARG A 54 5.64 -9.68 -1.73
N GLU A 55 6.33 -10.21 -2.74
CA GLU A 55 5.78 -11.23 -3.65
C GLU A 55 5.48 -12.56 -2.94
N VAL A 56 6.39 -13.02 -2.09
CA VAL A 56 6.21 -14.23 -1.27
C VAL A 56 5.06 -14.03 -0.27
N TRP A 57 4.98 -12.86 0.33
CA TRP A 57 3.94 -12.52 1.30
C TRP A 57 2.56 -12.42 0.64
N LEU A 58 2.48 -11.82 -0.55
CA LEU A 58 1.26 -11.77 -1.35
C LEU A 58 0.81 -13.16 -1.76
N GLN A 59 1.71 -14.02 -2.24
CA GLN A 59 1.37 -15.39 -2.61
C GLN A 59 0.82 -16.16 -1.41
N LEU A 60 1.45 -16.04 -0.24
CA LEU A 60 0.96 -16.63 1.00
C LEU A 60 -0.42 -16.11 1.39
N ALA A 61 -0.67 -14.80 1.26
CA ALA A 61 -1.98 -14.19 1.51
C ALA A 61 -3.05 -14.71 0.55
N MET A 62 -2.73 -14.81 -0.74
CA MET A 62 -3.62 -15.33 -1.78
C MET A 62 -3.97 -16.80 -1.55
N ASP A 63 -2.97 -17.64 -1.30
CA ASP A 63 -3.17 -19.07 -1.04
C ASP A 63 -4.02 -19.29 0.22
N THR A 64 -3.79 -18.48 1.25
CA THR A 64 -4.59 -18.48 2.47
C THR A 64 -6.03 -18.08 2.17
N TYR A 65 -6.22 -16.97 1.45
CA TYR A 65 -7.54 -16.47 1.07
C TYR A 65 -8.33 -17.53 0.29
N GLN A 66 -7.73 -18.19 -0.70
CA GLN A 66 -8.42 -19.24 -1.48
C GLN A 66 -8.89 -20.41 -0.62
N LYS A 67 -8.13 -20.77 0.42
CA LYS A 67 -8.49 -21.86 1.35
C LYS A 67 -9.66 -21.48 2.26
N VAL A 68 -9.77 -20.21 2.66
CA VAL A 68 -10.72 -19.78 3.70
C VAL A 68 -11.91 -18.97 3.20
N LYS A 69 -11.88 -18.46 1.96
CA LYS A 69 -12.90 -17.53 1.41
C LYS A 69 -14.35 -18.03 1.54
N GLY A 70 -14.58 -19.34 1.44
CA GLY A 70 -15.91 -19.94 1.58
C GLY A 70 -16.46 -19.95 3.00
N MET A 71 -15.60 -19.73 4.01
CA MET A 71 -15.94 -19.69 5.43
C MET A 71 -16.08 -18.26 5.96
N MET A 72 -15.76 -17.25 5.14
CA MET A 72 -15.76 -15.85 5.53
C MET A 72 -17.12 -15.20 5.25
N LYS A 73 -17.49 -14.20 6.06
CA LYS A 73 -18.61 -13.33 5.74
C LYS A 73 -18.30 -12.55 4.47
N GLU A 74 -19.33 -12.26 3.67
CA GLU A 74 -19.23 -11.52 2.41
C GLU A 74 -18.46 -10.20 2.58
N SER A 75 -18.76 -9.41 3.61
CA SER A 75 -18.03 -8.16 3.89
C SER A 75 -16.54 -8.36 4.19
N SER A 76 -16.15 -9.47 4.82
CA SER A 76 -14.74 -9.80 5.07
C SER A 76 -14.04 -10.26 3.80
N ARG A 77 -14.76 -11.00 2.94
CA ARG A 77 -14.30 -11.43 1.63
C ARG A 77 -14.03 -10.23 0.73
N GLU A 78 -15.00 -9.33 0.61
CA GLU A 78 -14.88 -8.08 -0.15
C GLU A 78 -13.67 -7.26 0.30
N ASN A 79 -13.47 -7.07 1.61
CA ASN A 79 -12.32 -6.31 2.11
C ASN A 79 -10.98 -6.91 1.69
N ILE A 80 -10.85 -8.24 1.66
CA ILE A 80 -9.63 -8.91 1.16
C ILE A 80 -9.50 -8.72 -0.36
N GLU A 81 -10.60 -8.83 -1.11
CA GLU A 81 -10.60 -8.60 -2.55
C GLU A 81 -10.16 -7.16 -2.91
N TYR A 82 -10.60 -6.17 -2.14
CA TYR A 82 -10.13 -4.78 -2.28
C TYR A 82 -8.62 -4.62 -1.98
N LEU A 83 -8.07 -5.37 -1.02
CA LEU A 83 -6.62 -5.36 -0.76
C LEU A 83 -5.83 -5.99 -1.91
N ILE A 84 -6.37 -7.05 -2.52
CA ILE A 84 -5.78 -7.68 -3.70
C ILE A 84 -5.83 -6.72 -4.89
N GLU A 85 -6.97 -6.05 -5.12
CA GLU A 85 -7.13 -5.01 -6.13
C GLU A 85 -6.09 -3.89 -5.93
N LEU A 86 -5.97 -3.37 -4.70
CA LEU A 86 -4.97 -2.34 -4.37
C LEU A 86 -3.55 -2.78 -4.69
N ASN A 87 -3.19 -4.01 -4.32
CA ASN A 87 -1.84 -4.50 -4.57
C ASN A 87 -1.56 -4.62 -6.07
N ASN A 88 -2.49 -5.20 -6.83
CA ASN A 88 -2.35 -5.37 -8.28
C ASN A 88 -2.27 -4.01 -8.98
N LEU A 89 -3.11 -3.06 -8.59
CA LEU A 89 -3.09 -1.71 -9.14
C LEU A 89 -1.78 -0.99 -8.81
N THR A 90 -1.28 -1.14 -7.58
CA THR A 90 0.03 -0.57 -7.18
C THR A 90 1.17 -1.17 -8.01
N GLU A 91 1.18 -2.49 -8.16
CA GLU A 91 2.15 -3.23 -8.95
C GLU A 91 2.18 -2.79 -10.42
N GLU A 92 0.99 -2.69 -11.03
CA GLU A 92 0.81 -2.28 -12.41
C GLU A 92 1.30 -0.85 -12.61
N MET A 93 0.88 0.07 -11.73
CA MET A 93 1.27 1.47 -11.81
C MET A 93 2.79 1.68 -11.60
N ASP A 94 3.40 0.95 -10.66
CA ASP A 94 4.86 0.99 -10.45
C ASP A 94 5.60 0.45 -11.67
N THR A 95 5.06 -0.59 -12.31
CA THR A 95 5.63 -1.20 -13.51
C THR A 95 5.53 -0.27 -14.73
N ILE A 96 4.38 0.40 -14.91
CA ILE A 96 4.17 1.39 -15.98
C ILE A 96 5.15 2.54 -15.83
N LEU A 97 5.28 3.10 -14.63
CA LEU A 97 6.22 4.19 -14.38
C LEU A 97 7.67 3.76 -14.55
N ALA A 98 8.04 2.56 -14.09
CA ALA A 98 9.38 2.01 -14.28
C ALA A 98 9.71 1.80 -15.76
N LYS A 99 8.73 1.33 -16.56
CA LYS A 99 8.90 1.19 -18.00
C LYS A 99 9.08 2.55 -18.68
N HIS A 100 8.23 3.53 -18.35
CA HIS A 100 8.38 4.91 -18.83
C HIS A 100 9.77 5.48 -18.52
N LEU A 101 10.26 5.24 -17.30
CA LEU A 101 11.58 5.68 -16.86
C LEU A 101 12.72 5.04 -17.69
N VAL A 102 12.65 3.73 -17.93
CA VAL A 102 13.62 3.00 -18.76
C VAL A 102 13.60 3.48 -20.21
N ASP A 103 12.40 3.64 -20.79
CA ASP A 103 12.19 4.08 -22.16
C ASP A 103 12.64 5.53 -22.37
N SER A 104 12.57 6.36 -21.31
CA SER A 104 13.09 7.74 -21.28
C SER A 104 14.61 7.82 -21.12
N GLY A 105 15.32 6.69 -21.09
CA GLY A 105 16.78 6.66 -21.05
C GLY A 105 17.40 6.75 -19.66
N TRP A 106 16.67 6.42 -18.59
CA TRP A 106 17.22 6.38 -17.24
C TRP A 106 18.50 5.56 -17.14
N ASP A 107 19.49 6.11 -16.45
CA ASP A 107 20.87 5.63 -16.37
C ASP A 107 21.20 4.88 -15.06
N GLY A 108 20.21 4.73 -14.18
CA GLY A 108 20.39 4.12 -12.85
C GLY A 108 20.56 5.12 -11.72
N LYS A 109 20.53 6.43 -11.98
CA LYS A 109 20.65 7.45 -10.93
C LYS A 109 19.42 7.51 -10.02
N ARG A 110 19.63 7.97 -8.80
CA ARG A 110 18.55 8.29 -7.86
C ARG A 110 17.79 9.53 -8.37
N LEU A 111 16.47 9.41 -8.50
CA LEU A 111 15.57 10.50 -8.89
C LEU A 111 15.45 11.53 -7.77
N THR A 112 15.53 12.80 -8.14
CA THR A 112 15.03 13.88 -7.29
C THR A 112 13.51 13.85 -7.23
N ARG A 113 12.93 14.65 -6.33
CA ARG A 113 11.47 14.74 -6.23
C ARG A 113 10.86 15.31 -7.52
N GLU A 114 11.48 16.32 -8.09
CA GLU A 114 11.04 16.98 -9.31
C GLU A 114 11.11 16.04 -10.52
N GLU A 115 12.17 15.22 -10.60
CA GLU A 115 12.31 14.21 -11.65
C GLU A 115 11.23 13.12 -11.53
N TYR A 116 10.95 12.66 -10.31
CA TYR A 116 9.87 11.71 -10.05
C TYR A 116 8.50 12.28 -10.47
N ASP A 117 8.18 13.50 -10.03
CA ASP A 117 6.89 14.16 -10.32
C ASP A 117 6.71 14.39 -11.84
N LEU A 118 7.80 14.72 -12.55
CA LEU A 118 7.80 14.85 -14.00
C LEU A 118 7.44 13.53 -14.70
N HIS A 119 8.13 12.44 -14.36
CA HIS A 119 7.85 11.12 -14.95
C HIS A 119 6.46 10.60 -14.56
N TYR A 120 6.04 10.84 -13.32
CA TYR A 120 4.70 10.52 -12.85
C TYR A 120 3.63 11.24 -13.69
N GLY A 121 3.79 12.55 -13.91
CA GLY A 121 2.87 13.35 -14.71
C GLY A 121 2.78 12.91 -16.18
N GLN A 122 3.90 12.48 -16.76
CA GLN A 122 3.99 12.02 -18.15
C GLN A 122 3.42 10.61 -18.38
N MET A 123 3.34 9.79 -17.33
CA MET A 123 2.84 8.42 -17.42
C MET A 123 1.34 8.37 -17.76
N GLY A 124 0.56 9.39 -17.41
CA GLY A 124 -0.91 9.37 -17.55
C GLY A 124 -1.59 8.52 -16.47
N HIS A 125 -2.62 7.75 -16.84
CA HIS A 125 -3.38 6.86 -15.94
C HIS A 125 -4.12 7.55 -14.79
N TYR A 126 -4.71 8.72 -15.06
CA TYR A 126 -5.51 9.47 -14.07
C TYR A 126 -6.59 8.61 -13.40
N LYS A 127 -7.41 7.89 -14.18
CA LYS A 127 -8.53 7.08 -13.66
C LYS A 127 -8.03 5.99 -12.71
N ASP A 128 -6.95 5.32 -13.08
CA ASP A 128 -6.34 4.24 -12.29
C ASP A 128 -5.75 4.78 -10.98
N ARG A 129 -5.10 5.96 -11.01
CA ARG A 129 -4.57 6.60 -9.79
C ARG A 129 -5.66 7.10 -8.84
N ILE A 130 -6.75 7.66 -9.36
CA ILE A 130 -7.91 8.02 -8.53
C ILE A 130 -8.52 6.76 -7.92
N ARG A 131 -8.72 5.69 -8.72
CA ARG A 131 -9.19 4.41 -8.20
C ARG A 131 -8.28 3.85 -7.11
N GLN A 132 -6.96 3.94 -7.30
CA GLN A 132 -5.99 3.54 -6.29
C GLN A 132 -6.18 4.31 -4.99
N LEU A 133 -6.33 5.63 -5.04
CA LEU A 133 -6.57 6.48 -3.87
C LEU A 133 -7.88 6.11 -3.16
N GLU A 134 -8.97 5.91 -3.89
CA GLU A 134 -10.26 5.47 -3.33
C GLU A 134 -10.12 4.17 -2.53
N ILE A 135 -9.40 3.19 -3.09
CA ILE A 135 -9.18 1.91 -2.43
C ILE A 135 -8.27 2.08 -1.20
N VAL A 136 -7.23 2.91 -1.28
CA VAL A 136 -6.36 3.22 -0.13
C VAL A 136 -7.18 3.80 1.02
N LEU A 137 -7.97 4.85 0.75
CA LEU A 137 -8.80 5.51 1.75
C LEU A 137 -9.79 4.53 2.38
N ARG A 138 -10.48 3.73 1.56
CA ARG A 138 -11.38 2.68 2.07
C ARG A 138 -10.65 1.71 3.00
N ASN A 139 -9.46 1.24 2.62
CA ASN A 139 -8.69 0.31 3.43
C ASN A 139 -8.21 0.93 4.74
N LEU A 140 -7.75 2.18 4.73
CA LEU A 140 -7.37 2.90 5.96
C LEU A 140 -8.52 2.91 6.97
N LYS A 141 -9.74 3.23 6.51
CA LYS A 141 -10.93 3.24 7.36
C LYS A 141 -11.29 1.86 7.88
N VAL A 142 -11.31 0.86 7.01
CA VAL A 142 -11.61 -0.53 7.39
C VAL A 142 -10.61 -1.04 8.43
N PHE A 143 -9.31 -0.83 8.23
CA PHE A 143 -8.28 -1.26 9.18
C PHE A 143 -8.43 -0.57 10.53
N TYR A 144 -8.62 0.75 10.54
CA TYR A 144 -8.82 1.50 11.77
C TYR A 144 -10.05 1.01 12.54
N GLU A 145 -11.19 0.82 11.87
CA GLU A 145 -12.41 0.32 12.49
C GLU A 145 -12.24 -1.11 13.01
N LEU A 146 -11.53 -1.99 12.29
CA LEU A 146 -11.24 -3.35 12.73
C LEU A 146 -10.32 -3.35 13.96
N ALA A 147 -9.32 -2.47 13.99
CA ALA A 147 -8.41 -2.31 15.12
C ALA A 147 -9.17 -1.91 16.40
N HIS A 148 -10.19 -1.06 16.28
CA HIS A 148 -10.91 -0.50 17.42
C HIS A 148 -12.22 -1.22 17.76
N LYS A 149 -12.57 -2.32 17.09
CA LYS A 149 -13.75 -3.12 17.46
C LYS A 149 -13.51 -3.87 18.76
N PRO A 150 -14.41 -3.76 19.77
CA PRO A 150 -14.26 -4.39 21.09
C PRO A 150 -14.25 -5.94 21.10
N ILE A 151 -14.40 -6.58 19.93
CA ILE A 151 -14.54 -8.04 19.77
C ILE A 151 -13.17 -8.71 19.46
N SER A 152 -12.17 -7.94 19.01
CA SER A 152 -10.88 -8.44 18.51
C SER A 152 -10.09 -9.31 19.50
N ALA A 153 -9.95 -8.88 20.76
CA ALA A 153 -9.14 -9.58 21.75
C ALA A 153 -9.64 -11.01 22.06
N TYR A 154 -10.96 -11.23 21.99
CA TYR A 154 -11.58 -12.54 22.25
C TYR A 154 -11.55 -13.49 21.03
N LEU A 155 -11.40 -12.95 19.82
CA LEU A 155 -11.30 -13.74 18.59
C LEU A 155 -9.86 -14.06 18.18
N ILE A 156 -8.87 -13.29 18.65
CA ILE A 156 -7.45 -13.48 18.29
C ILE A 156 -6.94 -14.87 18.70
N ARG A 157 -7.27 -15.37 19.91
CA ARG A 157 -6.78 -16.67 20.39
C ARG A 157 -7.33 -17.86 19.57
N PRO A 158 -8.66 -17.98 19.33
CA PRO A 158 -9.20 -19.00 18.43
C PRO A 158 -8.67 -18.87 16.99
N ALA A 159 -8.54 -17.66 16.47
CA ALA A 159 -8.02 -17.44 15.12
C ALA A 159 -6.54 -17.82 14.99
N ARG A 160 -5.71 -17.57 16.01
CA ARG A 160 -4.30 -18.03 16.07
C ARG A 160 -4.20 -19.56 16.03
N PHE A 161 -5.06 -20.24 16.79
CA PHE A 161 -5.10 -21.71 16.79
C PHE A 161 -5.49 -22.26 15.41
N MET A 162 -6.53 -21.70 14.79
CA MET A 162 -6.94 -22.06 13.43
C MET A 162 -5.86 -21.73 12.38
N ALA A 163 -5.15 -20.61 12.53
CA ALA A 163 -4.04 -20.25 11.65
C ALA A 163 -2.90 -21.28 11.73
N GLY A 164 -2.61 -21.80 12.93
CA GLY A 164 -1.68 -22.91 13.13
C GLY A 164 -2.10 -24.18 12.40
N MET A 165 -3.39 -24.56 12.49
CA MET A 165 -3.92 -25.73 11.77
C MET A 165 -3.88 -25.59 10.25
N LEU A 166 -4.07 -24.36 9.74
CA LEU A 166 -4.10 -24.08 8.30
C LEU A 166 -2.72 -23.75 7.71
N GLY A 167 -1.67 -23.69 8.54
CA GLY A 167 -0.29 -23.39 8.11
C GLY A 167 -0.04 -21.91 7.79
N VAL A 168 -0.84 -21.00 8.35
CA VAL A 168 -0.86 -19.56 8.02
C VAL A 168 -0.50 -18.66 9.22
N SER A 169 0.18 -19.23 10.22
CA SER A 169 0.55 -18.54 11.46
C SER A 169 1.33 -17.25 11.27
N ALA A 170 2.26 -17.21 10.29
CA ALA A 170 3.07 -16.03 10.01
C ALA A 170 2.22 -14.84 9.52
N LEU A 171 1.22 -15.11 8.67
CA LEU A 171 0.28 -14.09 8.20
C LEU A 171 -0.61 -13.60 9.35
N PHE A 172 -1.09 -14.52 10.18
CA PHE A 172 -1.88 -14.17 11.35
C PHE A 172 -1.10 -13.29 12.34
N GLN A 173 0.17 -13.63 12.60
CA GLN A 173 1.05 -12.83 13.45
C GLN A 173 1.24 -11.42 12.90
N SER A 174 1.47 -11.28 11.59
CA SER A 174 1.60 -9.97 10.95
C SER A 174 0.30 -9.15 11.09
N VAL A 175 -0.86 -9.75 10.92
CA VAL A 175 -2.17 -9.07 11.11
C VAL A 175 -2.34 -8.62 12.56
N GLU A 176 -1.90 -9.43 13.53
CA GLU A 176 -1.93 -9.06 14.95
C GLU A 176 -0.95 -7.93 15.29
N GLU A 177 0.25 -7.93 14.70
CA GLU A 177 1.21 -6.83 14.80
C GLU A 177 0.61 -5.53 14.25
N ALA A 178 -0.04 -5.57 13.07
CA ALA A 178 -0.75 -4.43 12.49
C ALA A 178 -1.87 -3.91 13.40
N TYR A 179 -2.64 -4.83 13.99
CA TYR A 179 -3.70 -4.52 14.93
C TYR A 179 -3.17 -3.77 16.14
N ASN A 180 -2.15 -4.33 16.81
CA ASN A 180 -1.55 -3.73 18.00
C ASN A 180 -0.88 -2.38 17.70
N ALA A 181 -0.30 -2.24 16.52
CA ALA A 181 0.32 -1.00 16.08
C ALA A 181 -0.70 0.14 15.84
N THR A 182 -1.94 -0.20 15.52
CA THR A 182 -3.02 0.78 15.22
C THR A 182 -3.81 1.19 16.45
N LEU A 183 -3.86 0.35 17.49
CA LEU A 183 -4.60 0.60 18.74
C LEU A 183 -4.33 1.94 19.45
N PRO A 184 -3.09 2.47 19.48
CA PRO A 184 -2.82 3.73 20.17
C PRO A 184 -3.33 4.95 19.41
N VAL A 185 -3.68 4.81 18.13
CA VAL A 185 -4.11 5.92 17.28
C VAL A 185 -5.52 6.35 17.66
N SER A 186 -5.68 7.53 18.22
CA SER A 186 -7.01 8.06 18.50
C SER A 186 -7.81 8.39 17.23
N SER A 187 -9.15 8.36 17.34
CA SER A 187 -10.05 8.70 16.21
C SER A 187 -9.83 10.12 15.69
N LYS A 188 -9.40 11.04 16.55
CA LYS A 188 -9.08 12.42 16.14
C LYS A 188 -7.86 12.45 15.22
N ILE A 189 -6.79 11.76 15.59
CA ILE A 189 -5.57 11.68 14.77
C ILE A 189 -5.86 10.94 13.48
N PHE A 190 -6.58 9.81 13.54
CA PHE A 190 -6.94 9.04 12.36
C PHE A 190 -7.76 9.86 11.36
N ASN A 191 -8.83 10.54 11.80
CA ASN A 191 -9.67 11.34 10.90
C ASN A 191 -8.87 12.50 10.28
N SER A 192 -8.04 13.18 11.08
CA SER A 192 -7.16 14.25 10.57
C SER A 192 -6.18 13.73 9.51
N PHE A 193 -5.55 12.58 9.74
CA PHE A 193 -4.66 11.94 8.78
C PHE A 193 -5.40 11.53 7.51
N TYR A 194 -6.56 10.89 7.65
CA TYR A 194 -7.40 10.46 6.54
C TYR A 194 -7.77 11.63 5.63
N GLU A 195 -8.27 12.73 6.20
CA GLU A 195 -8.64 13.94 5.45
C GLU A 195 -7.43 14.56 4.74
N GLU A 196 -6.27 14.59 5.40
CA GLU A 196 -5.03 15.09 4.79
C GLU A 196 -4.57 14.23 3.61
N VAL A 197 -4.63 12.90 3.73
CA VAL A 197 -4.30 11.98 2.64
C VAL A 197 -5.26 12.16 1.47
N GLU A 198 -6.57 12.16 1.73
CA GLU A 198 -7.59 12.36 0.71
C GLU A 198 -7.35 13.66 -0.06
N LYS A 199 -7.18 14.76 0.67
CA LYS A 199 -6.96 16.08 0.07
C LYS A 199 -5.65 16.15 -0.71
N ARG A 200 -4.51 15.84 -0.07
CA ARG A 200 -3.20 16.03 -0.68
C ARG A 200 -2.96 15.11 -1.87
N GLU A 201 -3.36 13.85 -1.77
CA GLU A 201 -3.17 12.92 -2.88
C GLU A 201 -4.09 13.25 -4.05
N THR A 202 -5.32 13.71 -3.79
CA THR A 202 -6.22 14.20 -4.86
C THR A 202 -5.60 15.41 -5.55
N GLU A 203 -5.20 16.44 -4.79
CA GLU A 203 -4.56 17.65 -5.35
C GLU A 203 -3.27 17.31 -6.12
N TYR A 204 -2.47 16.37 -5.60
CA TYR A 204 -1.25 15.90 -6.25
C TYR A 204 -1.55 15.21 -7.59
N ILE A 205 -2.51 14.26 -7.61
CA ILE A 205 -2.93 13.57 -8.83
C ILE A 205 -3.51 14.57 -9.84
N GLU A 206 -4.37 15.48 -9.41
CA GLU A 206 -4.97 16.48 -10.29
C GLU A 206 -3.93 17.43 -10.88
N SER A 207 -2.95 17.86 -10.09
CA SER A 207 -1.91 18.78 -10.55
C SER A 207 -1.00 18.18 -11.61
N LEU A 208 -0.65 16.88 -11.48
CA LEU A 208 0.29 16.21 -12.37
C LEU A 208 -0.39 15.50 -13.54
N LEU A 209 -1.60 14.96 -13.33
CA LEU A 209 -2.31 14.12 -14.30
C LEU A 209 -3.57 14.76 -14.86
N GLY A 210 -4.02 15.91 -14.36
CA GLY A 210 -5.28 16.54 -14.74
C GLY A 210 -5.43 16.85 -16.23
N ASN A 211 -4.32 17.05 -16.95
CA ASN A 211 -4.34 17.24 -18.41
C ASN A 211 -4.75 15.97 -19.17
N HIS A 212 -4.39 14.79 -18.65
CA HIS A 212 -4.73 13.48 -19.22
C HIS A 212 -6.18 13.07 -18.95
N ARG A 213 -6.93 13.86 -18.16
CA ARG A 213 -8.39 13.70 -17.97
C ARG A 213 -9.16 13.87 -19.27
N LYS A 214 -8.65 14.65 -20.22
CA LYS A 214 -9.34 15.01 -21.46
C LYS A 214 -9.23 13.95 -22.57
N GLU A 215 -8.35 12.97 -22.40
CA GLU A 215 -8.03 11.97 -23.43
C GLU A 215 -8.66 10.58 -23.14
N ALA A 216 -9.38 10.43 -22.02
CA ALA A 216 -9.89 9.15 -21.51
C ALA A 216 -11.41 9.06 -21.37
#